data_AF-A0A6J4X8V8-F1
#
_entry.id   AF-A0A6J4X8V8-F1
#
_cell.length_a   1.000
_cell.length_b   1.000
_cell.length_c   1.000
_cell.angle_alpha   90.00
_cell.angle_beta   90.00
_cell.angle_gamma   90.00
#
_symmetry.space_group_name_H-M   'P 1'
#
loop_
_entity.id
_entity.type
_entity.pdbx_description
1 polymer ?
#
loop_
_entity_poly.entity_id
_entity_poly.type
_entity_poly.pdbx_seq_one_letter_code
_entity_poly.pdbx_strand_id
1 'polypeptide(L)'
;MENQIITGVGCFAGPEKLSRIFIRMVQAYTLGKLDGNEWVNGCESDKTEGTKLLKALIAGKAAWQDPAIPDVVDRLENKKITGFFLALKDQGLELSIFAKNGDCRRERHSAVLDGFTKVRQKRLN
;
A
#
# COMPACT_ATOMS: atom_id res chain seq x y z
N MET A 1 -15.99 -3.13 -25.79
CA MET A 1 -15.34 -3.14 -24.46
C MET A 1 -14.37 -4.30 -24.49
N GLU A 2 -13.06 -4.03 -24.60
CA GLU A 2 -12.06 -5.07 -24.46
C GLU A 2 -12.01 -5.49 -22.99
N ASN A 3 -12.07 -6.79 -22.73
CA ASN A 3 -11.84 -7.34 -21.40
C ASN A 3 -10.37 -7.08 -21.04
N GLN A 4 -10.10 -6.03 -20.27
CA GLN A 4 -8.77 -5.83 -19.68
C GLN A 4 -8.53 -6.97 -18.69
N ILE A 5 -7.61 -7.87 -19.04
CA ILE A 5 -7.10 -8.89 -18.13
C ILE A 5 -6.22 -8.18 -17.11
N ILE A 6 -6.77 -7.89 -15.94
CA ILE A 6 -6.00 -7.34 -14.82
C ILE A 6 -5.19 -8.48 -14.22
N THR A 7 -3.87 -8.46 -14.42
CA THR A 7 -2.95 -9.39 -13.76
C THR A 7 -2.47 -8.78 -12.45
N GLY A 8 -2.60 -9.52 -11.35
CA GLY A 8 -2.21 -9.00 -10.04
C GLY A 8 -2.14 -10.08 -8.98
N VAL A 9 -1.63 -9.70 -7.81
CA VAL A 9 -1.52 -10.58 -6.65
C VAL A 9 -2.15 -9.93 -5.44
N GLY A 10 -2.98 -10.69 -4.74
CA GLY A 10 -3.60 -10.29 -3.49
C GLY A 10 -3.04 -11.04 -2.29
N CYS A 11 -3.08 -10.41 -1.12
CA CYS A 11 -2.72 -11.04 0.14
C CYS A 11 -3.66 -10.59 1.25
N PHE A 12 -4.20 -11.56 2.01
CA PHE A 12 -4.93 -11.35 3.26
C PHE A 12 -4.19 -12.08 4.37
N ALA A 13 -3.75 -11.37 5.41
CA ALA A 13 -2.95 -11.94 6.49
C ALA A 13 -2.96 -11.03 7.72
N GLY A 14 -2.26 -11.46 8.77
CA GLY A 14 -1.92 -10.59 9.89
C GLY A 14 -0.96 -9.45 9.47
N PRO A 15 -0.93 -8.31 10.18
CA PRO A 15 -0.21 -7.10 9.77
C PRO A 15 1.28 -7.30 9.45
N GLU A 16 2.00 -8.07 10.28
CA GLU A 16 3.43 -8.36 10.06
C GLU A 16 3.66 -9.15 8.76
N LYS A 17 2.83 -10.18 8.53
CA LYS A 17 2.90 -11.00 7.30
C LYS A 17 2.50 -10.17 6.07
N LEU A 18 1.48 -9.31 6.19
CA LEU A 18 1.07 -8.39 5.12
C LEU A 18 2.22 -7.47 4.71
N SER A 19 2.85 -6.80 5.67
CA SER A 19 4.02 -5.94 5.41
C SER A 19 5.12 -6.69 4.69
N ARG A 20 5.51 -7.86 5.22
CA ARG A 20 6.60 -8.65 4.65
C ARG A 20 6.32 -9.08 3.20
N ILE A 21 5.10 -9.50 2.91
CA ILE A 21 4.70 -9.93 1.56
C ILE A 21 4.63 -8.72 0.63
N PHE A 22 4.04 -7.61 1.07
CA PHE A 22 3.97 -6.36 0.31
C PHE A 22 5.37 -5.87 -0.09
N ILE A 23 6.29 -5.79 0.87
CA ILE A 23 7.68 -5.36 0.64
C ILE A 23 8.36 -6.25 -0.39
N ARG A 24 8.21 -7.58 -0.28
CA ARG A 24 8.79 -8.52 -1.24
C ARG A 24 8.22 -8.36 -2.64
N MET A 25 6.91 -8.14 -2.76
CA MET A 25 6.27 -7.92 -4.06
C MET A 25 6.73 -6.63 -4.71
N VAL A 26 6.82 -5.54 -3.94
CA VAL A 26 7.36 -4.26 -4.44
C VAL A 26 8.81 -4.42 -4.86
N GLN A 27 9.65 -5.10 -4.07
CA GLN A 27 11.06 -5.36 -4.43
C GLN A 27 11.21 -6.22 -5.69
N ALA A 28 10.35 -7.24 -5.85
CA ALA A 28 10.33 -8.06 -7.06
C ALA A 28 9.91 -7.22 -8.28
N TYR A 29 8.90 -6.36 -8.12
CA TYR A 29 8.47 -5.44 -9.17
C TYR A 29 9.54 -4.40 -9.51
N THR A 30 10.22 -3.82 -8.52
CA THR A 30 11.29 -2.84 -8.75
C THR A 30 12.63 -3.48 -9.10
N LEU A 31 12.69 -4.81 -9.26
CA LEU A 31 13.90 -5.53 -9.66
C LEU A 31 15.07 -5.38 -8.68
N GLY A 32 14.79 -5.21 -7.38
CA GLY A 32 15.84 -5.12 -6.37
C GLY A 32 15.38 -4.58 -5.03
N LYS A 33 16.32 -4.54 -4.07
CA LYS A 33 16.10 -3.87 -2.79
C LYS A 33 15.86 -2.38 -3.03
N LEU A 34 15.06 -1.79 -2.16
CA LEU A 34 14.77 -0.36 -2.18
C LEU A 34 15.49 0.31 -1.01
N ASP A 35 16.14 1.43 -1.26
CA ASP A 35 16.71 2.28 -0.22
C ASP A 35 15.63 3.16 0.44
N GLY A 36 16.01 3.87 1.51
CA GLY A 36 15.08 4.72 2.26
C GLY A 36 14.43 5.82 1.41
N ASN A 37 15.17 6.43 0.49
CA ASN A 37 14.67 7.49 -0.37
C ASN A 37 13.71 6.93 -1.43
N GLU A 38 14.01 5.77 -1.99
CA GLU A 38 13.14 5.07 -2.94
C GLU A 38 11.81 4.65 -2.28
N TRP A 39 11.82 4.23 -1.01
CA TRP A 39 10.59 3.98 -0.26
C TRP A 39 9.77 5.24 -0.03
N VAL A 40 10.42 6.35 0.36
CA VAL A 40 9.76 7.64 0.58
C VAL A 40 9.09 8.10 -0.71
N ASN A 41 9.86 8.17 -1.80
CA ASN A 41 9.38 8.59 -3.13
C ASN A 41 8.30 7.65 -3.68
N GLY A 42 8.41 6.34 -3.41
CA GLY A 42 7.40 5.34 -3.77
C GLY A 42 6.06 5.50 -3.05
N CYS A 43 6.08 6.16 -1.89
CA CYS A 43 4.91 6.41 -1.04
C CYS A 43 4.43 7.87 -1.10
N GLU A 44 5.02 8.72 -1.96
CA GLU A 44 4.52 10.06 -2.22
C GLU A 44 3.24 9.98 -3.06
N SER A 45 2.15 9.72 -2.36
CA SER A 45 0.81 10.07 -2.79
C SER A 45 0.35 11.21 -1.88
N ASP A 46 -0.51 12.09 -2.37
CA ASP A 46 -1.14 13.20 -1.62
C ASP A 46 -1.48 12.79 -0.17
N LYS A 47 -1.60 13.76 0.76
CA LYS A 47 -1.91 13.54 2.21
C LYS A 47 -3.29 12.90 2.49
N THR A 48 -3.80 12.11 1.55
CA THR A 48 -4.96 11.25 1.61
C THR A 48 -4.82 10.15 2.65
N GLU A 49 -5.97 9.59 3.02
CA GLU A 49 -6.08 8.42 3.86
C GLU A 49 -5.36 7.19 3.29
N GLY A 50 -5.37 7.02 1.95
CA GLY A 50 -4.66 5.93 1.28
C GLY A 50 -3.16 5.93 1.56
N THR A 51 -2.54 7.11 1.57
CA THR A 51 -1.10 7.27 1.90
C THR A 51 -0.79 6.87 3.34
N LYS A 52 -1.68 7.19 4.29
CA LYS A 52 -1.52 6.78 5.69
C LYS A 52 -1.61 5.26 5.82
N LEU A 53 -2.57 4.63 5.13
CA LEU A 53 -2.73 3.18 5.10
C LEU A 53 -1.56 2.47 4.42
N LEU A 54 -1.02 3.02 3.33
CA LEU A 54 0.19 2.50 2.69
C LEU A 54 1.39 2.53 3.65
N LYS A 55 1.61 3.66 4.33
CA LYS A 55 2.66 3.77 5.36
C LYS A 55 2.46 2.77 6.50
N ALA A 56 1.22 2.57 6.96
CA ALA A 56 0.90 1.58 7.98
C ALA A 56 1.13 0.13 7.50
N LEU A 57 0.77 -0.18 6.24
CA LEU A 57 1.02 -1.47 5.60
C LEU A 57 2.52 -1.77 5.54
N ILE A 58 3.34 -0.82 5.10
CA ILE A 58 4.79 -0.98 5.05
C ILE A 58 5.37 -1.18 6.45
N ALA A 59 4.93 -0.39 7.43
CA ALA A 59 5.37 -0.51 8.81
C ALA A 59 4.89 -1.80 9.52
N GLY A 60 4.00 -2.59 8.92
CA GLY A 60 3.43 -3.79 9.54
C GLY A 60 2.57 -3.50 10.75
N LYS A 61 2.04 -2.27 10.86
CA LYS A 61 1.19 -1.87 11.98
C LYS A 61 -0.25 -2.36 11.74
N ALA A 62 -0.86 -2.89 12.80
CA ALA A 62 -2.25 -3.37 12.78
C ALA A 62 -3.27 -2.22 12.66
N ALA A 63 -2.90 -1.05 13.16
CA ALA A 63 -3.65 0.21 13.17
C ALA A 63 -2.64 1.37 13.13
N TRP A 64 -3.04 2.53 12.60
CA TRP A 64 -2.21 3.74 12.67
C TRP A 64 -2.40 4.35 14.07
N GLN A 65 -1.47 4.05 14.98
CA GLN A 65 -1.32 4.77 16.24
C GLN A 65 -0.20 5.79 16.03
N ASP A 66 -0.58 7.06 15.93
CA ASP A 66 0.35 8.18 16.05
C ASP A 66 0.34 8.63 17.53
N PRO A 67 1.43 8.47 18.29
CA PRO A 67 1.46 8.88 19.69
C PRO A 67 1.55 10.40 19.90
N ALA A 68 1.67 11.20 18.83
CA ALA A 68 2.09 12.60 18.94
C ALA A 68 0.97 13.65 18.78
N ILE A 69 -0.29 13.26 18.57
CA ILE A 69 -1.40 14.21 18.41
C ILE A 69 -2.58 13.78 19.30
N PRO A 70 -2.64 14.25 20.56
CA PRO A 70 -3.90 14.24 21.27
C PRO A 70 -4.79 15.30 20.60
N ASP A 71 -6.05 14.93 20.32
CA ASP A 71 -7.13 15.85 19.96
C ASP A 71 -7.44 16.09 18.46
N VAL A 72 -7.52 15.01 17.66
CA VAL A 72 -8.40 15.00 16.47
C VAL A 72 -9.20 13.68 16.43
N VAL A 73 -10.41 13.75 16.96
CA VAL A 73 -11.53 12.79 16.86
C VAL A 73 -11.39 11.73 15.74
N ASP A 74 -10.84 10.58 16.11
CA ASP A 74 -11.54 9.28 16.15
C ASP A 74 -12.25 8.76 14.88
N ARG A 75 -11.52 8.68 13.75
CA ARG A 75 -11.97 7.86 12.59
C ARG A 75 -10.92 6.97 11.93
N LEU A 76 -9.63 7.21 12.18
CA LEU A 76 -8.54 6.38 11.65
C LEU A 76 -7.98 5.39 12.68
N GLU A 77 -8.21 5.63 13.98
CA GLU A 77 -7.63 4.87 15.09
C GLU A 77 -8.10 3.41 15.16
N ASN A 78 -9.22 3.08 14.51
CA ASN A 78 -9.80 1.73 14.50
C ASN A 78 -9.75 1.01 13.14
N LYS A 79 -9.03 1.57 12.14
CA LYS A 79 -8.88 0.90 10.83
C LYS A 79 -7.85 -0.21 10.89
N LYS A 80 -8.35 -1.45 10.82
CA LYS A 80 -7.50 -2.64 10.68
C LYS A 80 -7.29 -2.95 9.20
N ILE A 81 -6.04 -2.92 8.75
CA ILE A 81 -5.68 -3.44 7.42
C ILE A 81 -5.87 -4.96 7.43
N THR A 82 -6.64 -5.44 6.48
CA THR A 82 -7.00 -6.86 6.34
C THR A 82 -6.32 -7.53 5.16
N GLY A 83 -5.96 -6.75 4.14
CA GLY A 83 -5.26 -7.24 2.98
C GLY A 83 -4.93 -6.16 1.97
N PHE A 84 -4.30 -6.56 0.89
CA PHE A 84 -4.06 -5.71 -0.27
C PHE A 84 -4.16 -6.51 -1.57
N PHE A 85 -4.29 -5.80 -2.68
CA PHE A 85 -4.15 -6.32 -4.04
C PHE A 85 -3.23 -5.39 -4.82
N LEU A 86 -2.20 -5.95 -5.45
CA LEU A 86 -1.28 -5.28 -6.36
C LEU A 86 -1.61 -5.70 -7.78
N ALA A 87 -2.02 -4.74 -8.61
CA ALA A 87 -2.29 -4.95 -10.02
C ALA A 87 -1.17 -4.36 -10.87
N LEU A 88 -0.74 -5.09 -11.89
CA LEU A 88 0.09 -4.55 -12.96
C LEU A 88 -0.84 -4.10 -14.08
N LYS A 89 -0.90 -2.80 -14.34
CA LYS A 89 -1.73 -2.21 -15.38
C LYS A 89 -0.90 -1.22 -16.18
N ASP A 90 -0.87 -1.39 -17.50
CA ASP A 90 -0.13 -0.50 -18.41
C ASP A 90 1.31 -0.24 -17.96
N GLN A 91 1.98 -1.29 -17.46
CA GLN A 91 3.33 -1.27 -16.85
C GLN A 91 3.46 -0.51 -15.53
N GLY A 92 2.40 0.11 -15.03
CA GLY A 92 2.31 0.73 -13.71
C GLY A 92 1.82 -0.22 -12.62
N LEU A 93 2.20 0.07 -11.38
CA LEU A 93 1.77 -0.70 -10.22
C LEU A 93 0.62 0.02 -9.52
N GLU A 94 -0.57 -0.57 -9.54
CA GLU A 94 -1.72 -0.10 -8.78
C GLU A 94 -1.89 -0.91 -7.50
N LEU A 95 -2.18 -0.24 -6.40
CA LEU A 95 -2.42 -0.83 -5.10
C LEU A 95 -3.87 -0.59 -4.67
N SER A 96 -4.54 -1.65 -4.25
CA SER A 96 -5.76 -1.59 -3.44
C SER A 96 -5.49 -2.10 -2.03
N ILE A 97 -5.76 -1.30 -1.00
CA ILE A 97 -5.67 -1.68 0.41
C ILE A 97 -7.08 -1.93 0.94
N PHE A 98 -7.31 -3.09 1.54
CA PHE A 98 -8.57 -3.46 2.19
C PHE A 98 -8.46 -3.24 3.68
N ALA A 99 -9.28 -2.33 4.20
CA ALA A 99 -9.36 -2.03 5.62
C ALA A 99 -10.77 -2.30 6.14
N LYS A 100 -10.87 -2.55 7.45
CA LYS A 100 -12.16 -2.61 8.14
C LYS A 100 -12.19 -1.64 9.30
N ASN A 101 -13.33 -0.98 9.46
CA ASN A 101 -13.68 -0.16 10.60
C ASN A 101 -14.60 -0.96 11.52
N GLY A 102 -14.12 -1.30 12.73
CA GLY A 102 -14.92 -2.00 13.75
C GLY A 102 -15.81 -3.10 13.17
N ASP A 103 -17.11 -3.03 13.48
CA ASP A 103 -18.04 -4.13 13.23
C ASP A 103 -18.82 -4.11 11.91
N CYS A 104 -18.70 -3.11 11.01
CA CYS A 104 -19.62 -3.11 9.84
C CYS A 104 -19.06 -2.66 8.49
N ARG A 105 -18.05 -1.79 8.41
CA ARG A 105 -17.67 -1.22 7.09
C ARG A 105 -16.30 -1.71 6.62
N ARG A 106 -16.32 -2.52 5.55
CA ARG A 106 -15.15 -2.80 4.72
C ARG A 106 -14.95 -1.64 3.76
N GLU A 107 -13.71 -1.22 3.64
CA GLU A 107 -13.31 -0.14 2.77
C GLU A 107 -12.16 -0.59 1.88
N ARG A 108 -12.12 -0.02 0.67
CA ARG A 108 -11.05 -0.23 -0.29
C ARG A 108 -10.46 1.13 -0.64
N HIS A 109 -9.16 1.27 -0.40
CA HIS A 109 -8.39 2.46 -0.73
C HIS A 109 -7.47 2.13 -1.89
N SER A 110 -7.55 2.86 -3.00
CA SER A 110 -6.73 2.60 -4.19
C SER A 110 -5.72 3.72 -4.43
N ALA A 111 -4.52 3.36 -4.84
CA ALA A 111 -3.46 4.29 -5.18
C ALA A 111 -2.64 3.76 -6.36
N VAL A 112 -2.20 4.66 -7.23
CA VAL A 112 -1.17 4.35 -8.23
C VAL A 112 0.19 4.59 -7.58
N LEU A 113 1.11 3.64 -7.70
CA LEU A 113 2.43 3.70 -7.08
C LEU A 113 3.50 4.17 -8.08
N ASP A 114 3.29 5.37 -8.64
CA ASP A 114 4.15 5.94 -9.70
C ASP A 114 5.62 6.04 -9.30
N GLY A 115 5.91 6.29 -8.02
CA GLY A 115 7.28 6.33 -7.52
C GLY A 115 8.01 4.99 -7.71
N PHE A 116 7.36 3.85 -7.46
CA PHE A 116 7.96 2.53 -7.71
C PHE A 116 8.06 2.22 -9.20
N THR A 117 7.11 2.66 -10.01
CA THR A 117 7.19 2.55 -11.47
C THR A 117 8.41 3.28 -12.02
N LYS A 118 8.68 4.51 -11.54
CA LYS A 118 9.88 5.27 -11.90
C LYS A 118 11.16 4.55 -11.49
N VAL A 119 11.21 3.95 -10.30
CA VAL A 119 12.37 3.16 -9.86
C VAL A 119 12.59 1.96 -10.77
N ARG A 120 11.54 1.22 -11.11
CA ARG A 120 11.63 0.09 -12.04
C ARG A 120 12.16 0.53 -13.40
N GLN A 121 11.63 1.61 -13.97
CA GLN A 121 12.08 2.14 -15.27
C GLN A 121 13.57 2.51 -15.25
N LYS A 122 14.05 3.16 -14.18
CA LYS A 122 15.48 3.49 -14.01
C LYS A 122 16.41 2.27 -13.95
N ARG A 123 15.90 1.10 -13.58
CA ARG A 123 16.68 -0.15 -13.48
C ARG A 123 16.58 -1.03 -14.72
N LEU A 124 15.60 -0.77 -15.59
CA LEU A 124 15.43 -1.44 -16.87
C LEU A 124 16.20 -0.75 -18.01
N ASN A 125 16.49 0.54 -17.84
CA ASN A 125 17.34 1.34 -18.73
C ASN A 125 18.78 1.32 -18.25
#